data_AF-A0A936EQR5-F1
#
_entry.id   AF-A0A936EQR5-F1
#
_cell.length_a   1.000
_cell.length_b   1.000
_cell.length_c   1.000
_cell.angle_alpha   90.00
_cell.angle_beta   90.00
_cell.angle_gamma   90.00
#
_symmetry.space_group_name_H-M   'P 1'
#
loop_
_entity.id
_entity.type
_entity.pdbx_description
1 polymer ?
#
loop_
_entity_poly.entity_id
_entity_poly.type
_entity_poly.pdbx_seq_one_letter_code
_entity_poly.pdbx_strand_id
1 'polypeptide(L)'
;MRDRLRFEDSPEGARAILPNSILFEFGKSALSDDAGPVLDLLKPAFTKARGQIVVEGHTDSVGSDAVNMRLSLDRADRVRAAILQRQVPPNRVESRGLGKAKPRKSPEVSDEDRQANRRAEILFPGETIDSLGGRQIENLAKALARAKGG
;
A
#
# COMPACT_ATOMS: atom_id res chain seq x y z
N MET A 1 -14.91 -10.61 0.99
CA MET A 1 -13.80 -10.81 0.03
C MET A 1 -12.52 -10.42 0.78
N ARG A 2 -11.59 -11.33 1.10
CA ARG A 2 -10.46 -10.99 1.99
C ARG A 2 -9.57 -9.89 1.37
N ASP A 3 -9.46 -8.76 2.08
CA ASP A 3 -8.48 -7.69 1.84
C ASP A 3 -7.09 -8.31 1.69
N ARG A 4 -6.43 -8.03 0.58
CA ARG A 4 -5.10 -8.58 0.27
C ARG A 4 -4.31 -7.61 -0.59
N LEU A 5 -2.99 -7.78 -0.59
CA LEU A 5 -2.11 -7.15 -1.56
C LEU A 5 -2.58 -7.45 -2.99
N ARG A 6 -2.76 -6.41 -3.80
CA ARG A 6 -3.07 -6.49 -5.23
C ARG A 6 -2.18 -5.57 -6.04
N PHE A 7 -2.05 -5.84 -7.32
CA PHE A 7 -1.36 -5.02 -8.30
C PHE A 7 -2.33 -4.51 -9.36
N GLU A 8 -2.19 -3.25 -9.75
CA GLU A 8 -2.97 -2.62 -10.81
C GLU A 8 -2.03 -1.80 -11.71
N ASP A 9 -2.19 -1.89 -13.02
CA ASP A 9 -1.50 -0.98 -13.95
C ASP A 9 -2.25 0.37 -13.93
N SER A 10 -1.49 1.45 -14.01
CA SER A 10 -2.02 2.81 -14.14
C SER A 10 -1.23 3.58 -15.19
N PRO A 11 -1.74 4.72 -15.70
CA PRO A 11 -0.99 5.56 -16.63
C PRO A 11 0.38 6.03 -16.08
N GLU A 12 0.51 6.10 -14.75
CA GLU A 12 1.74 6.51 -14.06
C GLU A 12 2.72 5.34 -13.91
N GLY A 13 2.27 4.08 -14.01
CA GLY A 13 3.03 2.86 -13.78
C GLY A 13 2.26 1.83 -12.95
N ALA A 14 2.92 0.75 -12.56
CA ALA A 14 2.33 -0.31 -11.74
C ALA A 14 2.15 0.13 -10.28
N ARG A 15 1.01 -0.21 -9.69
CA ARG A 15 0.65 0.12 -8.30
C ARG A 15 0.42 -1.16 -7.50
N ALA A 16 1.17 -1.34 -6.42
CA ALA A 16 0.86 -2.32 -5.40
C ALA A 16 -0.08 -1.69 -4.36
N ILE A 17 -1.27 -2.24 -4.18
CA ILE A 17 -2.31 -1.73 -3.28
C ILE A 17 -2.32 -2.59 -2.02
N LEU A 18 -2.09 -1.94 -0.89
CA LEU A 18 -2.03 -2.55 0.44
C LEU A 18 -3.18 -1.99 1.29
N PRO A 19 -4.24 -2.78 1.53
CA PRO A 19 -5.31 -2.40 2.45
C PRO A 19 -4.76 -2.03 3.82
N ASN A 20 -5.35 -0.99 4.45
CA ASN A 20 -4.91 -0.55 5.78
C ASN A 20 -5.07 -1.65 6.83
N SER A 21 -6.05 -2.54 6.68
CA SER A 21 -6.29 -3.70 7.55
C SER A 21 -5.11 -4.67 7.62
N ILE A 22 -4.27 -4.71 6.58
CA ILE A 22 -3.04 -5.52 6.54
C ILE A 22 -1.89 -4.75 7.18
N LEU A 23 -1.84 -3.44 6.96
CA LEU A 23 -0.69 -2.62 7.34
C LEU A 23 -0.73 -2.15 8.79
N PHE A 24 -1.91 -1.87 9.33
CA PHE A 24 -2.07 -1.20 10.62
C PHE A 24 -3.21 -1.84 11.42
N GLU A 25 -3.02 -1.94 12.73
CA GLU A 25 -4.12 -2.28 13.63
C GLU A 25 -5.13 -1.13 13.75
N PHE A 26 -6.35 -1.46 14.15
CA PHE A 26 -7.42 -0.47 14.32
C PHE A 26 -6.98 0.66 15.27
N GLY A 27 -7.11 1.90 14.79
CA GLY A 27 -6.75 3.10 15.56
C GLY A 27 -5.25 3.36 15.74
N LYS A 28 -4.36 2.52 15.18
CA LYS A 28 -2.91 2.67 15.30
C LYS A 28 -2.26 3.15 14.01
N SER A 29 -1.16 3.89 14.15
CA SER A 29 -0.25 4.26 13.06
C SER A 29 1.01 3.39 13.03
N ALA A 30 1.18 2.49 14.00
CA ALA A 30 2.25 1.50 13.99
C ALA A 30 1.88 0.35 13.04
N LEU A 31 2.87 -0.17 12.32
CA LEU A 31 2.65 -1.31 11.44
C LEU A 31 2.24 -2.54 12.26
N SER A 32 1.31 -3.32 11.73
CA SER A 32 0.92 -4.61 12.31
C SER A 32 2.02 -5.66 12.11
N ASP A 33 1.94 -6.75 12.89
CA ASP A 33 2.82 -7.93 12.70
C ASP A 33 2.61 -8.59 11.33
N ASP A 34 1.46 -8.38 10.69
CA ASP A 34 1.14 -8.89 9.36
C ASP A 34 1.78 -8.07 8.23
N ALA A 35 2.09 -6.80 8.48
CA ALA A 35 2.65 -5.91 7.48
C ALA A 35 4.04 -6.38 7.01
N GLY A 36 4.88 -6.86 7.94
CA GLY A 36 6.25 -7.30 7.65
C GLY A 36 6.31 -8.39 6.58
N PRO A 37 5.66 -9.55 6.79
CA PRO A 37 5.62 -10.63 5.81
C PRO A 37 5.06 -10.18 4.45
N VAL A 38 4.04 -9.32 4.41
CA VAL A 38 3.47 -8.82 3.15
C VAL A 38 4.43 -7.90 2.41
N LEU A 39 5.13 -7.02 3.12
CA LEU A 39 6.16 -6.16 2.53
C LEU A 39 7.39 -6.96 2.08
N ASP A 40 7.69 -8.11 2.69
CA ASP A 40 8.76 -9.01 2.24
C ASP A 40 8.45 -9.64 0.88
N LEU A 41 7.19 -9.93 0.59
CA LEU A 41 6.77 -10.41 -0.73
C LEU A 41 7.04 -9.39 -1.85
N LEU A 42 7.17 -8.10 -1.52
CA LEU A 42 7.47 -7.03 -2.48
C LEU A 42 8.96 -6.85 -2.77
N LYS A 43 9.87 -7.54 -2.06
CA LYS A 43 11.32 -7.46 -2.31
C LYS A 43 11.71 -7.66 -3.79
N PRO A 44 11.16 -8.65 -4.52
CA PRO A 44 11.47 -8.81 -5.94
C PRO A 44 11.05 -7.59 -6.78
N ALA A 45 9.92 -6.96 -6.47
CA ALA A 45 9.47 -5.75 -7.17
C ALA A 45 10.41 -4.57 -6.89
N PHE A 46 10.85 -4.38 -5.63
CA PHE A 46 11.81 -3.33 -5.27
C PHE A 46 13.16 -3.49 -5.99
N THR A 47 13.63 -4.72 -6.15
CA THR A 47 14.88 -5.03 -6.87
C THR A 47 14.74 -4.82 -8.37
N LYS A 48 13.60 -5.21 -8.96
CA LYS A 48 13.37 -5.12 -10.42
C LYS A 48 13.06 -3.71 -10.89
N ALA A 49 12.37 -2.92 -10.06
CA ALA A 49 12.10 -1.53 -10.37
C ALA A 49 13.42 -0.79 -10.61
N ARG A 50 13.48 0.02 -11.67
CA ARG A 50 14.66 0.80 -12.04
C ARG A 50 14.60 2.24 -11.51
N GLY A 51 13.38 2.76 -11.36
CA GLY A 51 13.12 4.15 -10.99
C GLY A 51 12.91 4.39 -9.49
N GLN A 52 12.28 5.54 -9.22
CA GLN A 52 11.72 5.89 -7.92
C GLN A 52 10.61 4.92 -7.52
N ILE A 53 10.34 4.85 -6.22
CA ILE A 53 9.24 4.11 -5.61
C ILE A 53 8.49 5.13 -4.77
N VAL A 54 7.21 5.33 -5.06
CA VAL A 54 6.39 6.34 -4.38
C VAL A 54 5.37 5.62 -3.52
N VAL A 55 5.40 5.89 -2.21
CA VAL A 55 4.44 5.38 -1.24
C VAL A 55 3.37 6.44 -1.03
N GLU A 56 2.14 6.13 -1.38
CA GLU A 56 0.99 7.03 -1.26
C GLU A 56 0.05 6.53 -0.16
N GLY A 57 -0.22 7.37 0.82
CA GLY A 57 -1.22 7.10 1.86
C GLY A 57 -2.58 7.68 1.50
N HIS A 58 -3.65 6.95 1.83
CA HIS A 58 -5.03 7.40 1.63
C HIS A 58 -5.89 7.14 2.87
N THR A 59 -6.90 7.97 3.07
CA THR A 59 -7.91 7.84 4.13
C THR A 59 -9.31 7.61 3.55
N ASP A 60 -10.25 7.28 4.42
CA ASP A 60 -11.68 7.40 4.12
C ASP A 60 -12.11 8.88 4.17
N SER A 61 -13.40 9.14 3.92
CA SER A 61 -13.93 10.50 3.85
C SER A 61 -14.13 11.20 5.21
N VAL A 62 -13.95 10.46 6.32
CA VAL A 62 -14.27 10.92 7.68
C VAL A 62 -13.23 11.92 8.18
N GLY A 63 -13.69 13.01 8.80
CA GLY A 63 -12.81 14.05 9.34
C GLY A 63 -12.38 15.11 8.32
N SER A 64 -11.62 16.10 8.80
CA SER A 64 -11.18 17.24 7.99
C SER A 64 -10.04 16.88 7.04
N ASP A 65 -9.88 17.67 5.98
CA ASP A 65 -8.83 17.46 4.97
C ASP A 65 -7.43 17.53 5.59
N ALA A 66 -7.20 18.49 6.51
CA ALA A 66 -5.93 18.64 7.20
C ALA A 66 -5.57 17.42 8.07
N VAL A 67 -6.56 16.86 8.79
CA VAL A 67 -6.36 15.66 9.62
C VAL A 67 -6.07 14.45 8.72
N ASN A 68 -6.83 14.28 7.65
CA ASN A 68 -6.64 13.18 6.72
C ASN A 68 -5.31 13.27 5.96
N MET A 69 -4.89 14.48 5.58
CA MET A 69 -3.60 14.70 4.94
C MET A 69 -2.45 14.26 5.84
N ARG A 70 -2.44 14.73 7.10
CA ARG A 70 -1.43 14.34 8.08
C ARG A 70 -1.43 12.83 8.34
N LEU A 71 -2.60 12.25 8.59
CA LEU A 71 -2.73 10.81 8.85
C LEU A 71 -2.23 9.96 7.67
N SER A 72 -2.56 10.37 6.45
CA SER A 72 -2.12 9.67 5.25
C SER A 72 -0.61 9.75 5.04
N LEU A 73 0.00 10.91 5.31
CA LEU A 73 1.44 11.10 5.23
C LEU A 73 2.17 10.25 6.28
N ASP A 74 1.71 10.31 7.53
CA ASP A 74 2.30 9.52 8.63
C ASP A 74 2.28 8.01 8.30
N ARG A 75 1.20 7.51 7.70
CA ARG A 75 1.10 6.12 7.24
C ARG A 75 2.06 5.81 6.09
N ALA A 76 2.15 6.71 5.11
CA ALA A 76 3.08 6.56 4.00
C ALA A 76 4.54 6.52 4.49
N ASP A 77 4.90 7.36 5.47
CA ASP A 77 6.23 7.39 6.07
C ASP A 77 6.58 6.09 6.80
N ARG A 78 5.60 5.48 7.48
CA ARG A 78 5.79 4.18 8.16
C ARG A 78 6.05 3.06 7.16
N VAL A 79 5.28 3.01 6.07
CA VAL A 79 5.49 2.04 4.99
C VAL A 79 6.84 2.29 4.32
N ARG A 80 7.19 3.55 4.02
CA ARG A 80 8.51 3.93 3.51
C ARG A 80 9.62 3.42 4.41
N ALA A 81 9.57 3.68 5.72
CA ALA A 81 10.59 3.21 6.67
C ALA A 81 10.74 1.68 6.64
N ALA A 82 9.64 0.94 6.54
CA ALA A 82 9.67 -0.50 6.40
C ALA A 82 10.26 -0.97 5.05
N ILE A 83 10.03 -0.24 3.95
CA ILE A 83 10.69 -0.52 2.66
C ILE A 83 12.21 -0.32 2.78
N LEU A 84 12.68 0.72 3.48
CA LEU A 84 14.11 0.96 3.66
C LEU A 84 14.81 -0.17 4.43
N GLN A 85 14.13 -0.78 5.41
CA GLN A 85 14.63 -1.97 6.12
C GLN A 85 14.84 -3.18 5.19
N ARG A 86 14.28 -3.16 3.98
CA ARG A 86 14.44 -4.20 2.94
C ARG A 86 15.54 -3.85 1.94
N GLN A 87 16.50 -3.02 2.37
CA GLN A 87 17.70 -2.65 1.62
C GLN A 87 17.40 -1.83 0.35
N VAL A 88 16.25 -1.16 0.29
CA VAL A 88 15.95 -0.21 -0.79
C VAL A 88 16.65 1.12 -0.47
N PRO A 89 17.46 1.67 -1.40
CA PRO A 89 18.15 2.93 -1.16
C PRO A 89 17.19 4.08 -0.80
N PRO A 90 17.47 4.89 0.24
CA PRO A 90 16.57 5.97 0.68
C PRO A 90 16.25 7.02 -0.37
N ASN A 91 17.17 7.26 -1.31
CA ASN A 91 17.00 8.20 -2.42
C ASN A 91 16.07 7.68 -3.52
N ARG A 92 15.65 6.40 -3.46
CA ARG A 92 14.70 5.79 -4.38
C ARG A 92 13.28 5.70 -3.81
N VAL A 93 13.06 6.10 -2.56
CA VAL A 93 11.74 5.96 -1.91
C VAL A 93 11.24 7.30 -1.42
N GLU A 94 10.12 7.74 -2.00
CA GLU A 94 9.38 8.94 -1.62
C GLU A 94 8.07 8.52 -0.93
N SER A 95 7.62 9.29 0.06
CA SER A 95 6.31 9.13 0.70
C SER A 95 5.45 10.36 0.45
N ARG A 96 4.16 10.15 0.22
CA ARG A 96 3.16 11.20 -0.04
C ARG A 96 1.88 10.89 0.72
N GLY A 97 1.35 11.88 1.43
CA GLY A 97 -0.03 11.86 1.92
C GLY A 97 -0.97 12.38 0.85
N LEU A 98 -2.06 11.67 0.56
CA LEU A 98 -3.10 12.13 -0.36
C LEU A 98 -4.45 12.36 0.34
N GLY A 99 -4.52 12.13 1.65
CA GLY A 99 -5.75 12.21 2.43
C GLY A 99 -6.90 11.45 1.76
N LYS A 100 -8.04 12.11 1.62
CA LYS A 100 -9.24 11.59 0.96
C LYS A 100 -9.41 12.04 -0.50
N ALA A 101 -8.38 12.66 -1.10
CA ALA A 101 -8.48 13.31 -2.41
C ALA A 101 -8.55 12.33 -3.60
N LYS A 102 -8.03 11.10 -3.44
CA LYS A 102 -8.07 10.04 -4.46
C LYS A 102 -8.80 8.78 -3.93
N PRO A 103 -10.14 8.83 -3.77
CA PRO A 103 -10.90 7.67 -3.29
C PRO A 103 -10.96 6.58 -4.36
N ARG A 104 -10.91 5.31 -3.94
CA ARG A 104 -11.22 4.16 -4.82
C ARG A 104 -12.71 3.89 -4.91
N LYS A 105 -13.46 4.30 -3.89
CA LYS A 105 -14.92 4.17 -3.82
C LYS A 105 -15.52 5.54 -3.53
N SER A 106 -16.36 5.99 -4.47
CA SER A 106 -17.19 7.17 -4.38
C SER A 106 -18.51 6.92 -5.10
N PRO A 107 -19.68 7.16 -4.49
CA PRO A 107 -19.86 7.66 -3.13
C PRO A 107 -19.41 6.63 -2.07
N GLU A 108 -18.90 7.12 -0.93
CA GLU A 108 -18.50 6.29 0.21
C GLU A 108 -19.68 6.13 1.17
N VAL A 109 -20.44 5.02 1.03
CA VAL A 109 -21.73 4.85 1.70
C VAL A 109 -21.75 3.71 2.73
N SER A 110 -20.75 2.84 2.70
CA SER A 110 -20.62 1.68 3.60
C SER A 110 -19.27 1.64 4.31
N ASP A 111 -19.13 0.83 5.36
CA ASP A 111 -17.81 0.63 5.96
C ASP A 111 -16.88 -0.15 5.01
N GLU A 112 -17.41 -1.02 4.15
CA GLU A 112 -16.63 -1.65 3.08
C GLU A 112 -16.03 -0.62 2.12
N ASP A 113 -16.77 0.43 1.75
CA ASP A 113 -16.23 1.52 0.93
C ASP A 113 -15.12 2.28 1.66
N ARG A 114 -15.32 2.54 2.96
CA ARG A 114 -14.30 3.19 3.80
C ARG A 114 -13.04 2.33 3.89
N GLN A 115 -13.19 1.02 4.10
CA GLN A 115 -12.08 0.07 4.12
C GLN A 115 -11.32 0.08 2.79
N ALA A 116 -12.01 0.12 1.67
CA ALA A 116 -11.40 0.21 0.34
C ALA A 116 -10.64 1.54 0.13
N ASN A 117 -11.09 2.63 0.74
CA ASN A 117 -10.42 3.93 0.68
C ASN A 117 -9.21 4.03 1.63
N ARG A 118 -9.30 3.44 2.84
CA ARG A 118 -8.21 3.31 3.81
C ARG A 118 -7.14 2.32 3.31
N ARG A 119 -6.08 2.83 2.68
CA ARG A 119 -5.02 2.00 2.09
C ARG A 119 -3.71 2.77 1.96
N ALA A 120 -2.64 2.03 1.70
CA ALA A 120 -1.45 2.58 1.08
C ALA A 120 -1.28 1.99 -0.32
N GLU A 121 -0.74 2.78 -1.24
CA GLU A 121 -0.34 2.34 -2.56
C GLU A 121 1.17 2.54 -2.73
N ILE A 122 1.84 1.58 -3.35
CA ILE A 122 3.25 1.71 -3.75
C ILE A 122 3.25 1.78 -5.27
N LEU A 123 3.50 2.97 -5.80
CA LEU A 123 3.65 3.24 -7.22
C LEU A 123 5.09 2.98 -7.65
N PHE A 124 5.23 2.29 -8.77
CA PHE A 124 6.47 2.06 -9.49
C PHE A 124 6.38 2.77 -10.84
N PRO A 125 6.81 4.05 -10.93
CA PRO A 125 6.61 4.85 -12.12
C PRO A 125 7.30 4.26 -13.35
N GLY A 126 6.56 4.17 -14.46
CA GLY A 126 7.06 3.63 -15.72
C GLY A 126 7.29 2.11 -15.76
N GLU A 127 7.04 1.41 -14.65
CA GLU A 127 7.08 -0.05 -14.58
C GLU A 127 5.68 -0.64 -14.86
N THR A 128 5.63 -1.91 -15.26
CA THR A 128 4.39 -2.68 -15.44
C THR A 128 4.28 -3.81 -14.43
N ILE A 129 3.06 -4.31 -14.17
CA ILE A 129 2.86 -5.48 -13.28
C ILE A 129 3.78 -6.64 -13.68
N ASP A 130 3.90 -6.92 -14.97
CA ASP A 130 4.70 -8.02 -15.48
C ASP A 130 6.20 -7.80 -15.27
N SER A 131 6.70 -6.59 -15.53
CA SER A 131 8.11 -6.24 -15.31
C SER A 131 8.53 -6.44 -13.84
N LEU A 132 7.61 -6.22 -12.90
CA LEU A 132 7.84 -6.38 -11.46
C LEU A 132 7.60 -7.82 -10.96
N GLY A 133 6.95 -8.67 -11.76
CA GLY A 133 6.45 -9.97 -11.29
C GLY A 133 5.26 -9.85 -10.33
N GLY A 134 4.47 -8.78 -10.43
CA GLY A 134 3.36 -8.48 -9.53
C GLY A 134 2.33 -9.60 -9.42
N ARG A 135 2.03 -10.32 -10.52
CA ARG A 135 1.09 -11.47 -10.50
C ARG A 135 1.58 -12.61 -9.59
N GLN A 136 2.88 -12.90 -9.58
CA GLN A 136 3.46 -13.91 -8.70
C GLN A 136 3.40 -13.46 -7.24
N ILE A 137 3.71 -12.19 -6.98
CA ILE A 137 3.63 -11.59 -5.65
C ILE A 137 2.20 -11.67 -5.11
N GLU A 138 1.19 -11.34 -5.92
CA GLU A 138 -0.22 -11.49 -5.52
C GLU A 138 -0.56 -12.94 -5.15
N ASN A 139 -0.09 -13.92 -5.92
CA ASN A 139 -0.37 -15.33 -5.66
C ASN A 139 0.26 -15.79 -4.35
N LEU A 140 1.49 -15.33 -4.05
CA LEU A 140 2.14 -15.57 -2.76
C LEU A 140 1.37 -14.91 -1.61
N ALA A 141 0.89 -13.67 -1.79
CA ALA A 141 0.09 -12.99 -0.79
C ALA A 141 -1.25 -13.71 -0.53
N LYS A 142 -1.88 -14.24 -1.58
CA LYS A 142 -3.09 -15.08 -1.47
C LYS A 142 -2.81 -16.35 -0.68
N ALA A 143 -1.67 -17.00 -0.90
CA ALA A 143 -1.27 -18.19 -0.16
C ALA A 143 -0.99 -17.88 1.32
N LEU A 144 -0.24 -16.80 1.60
CA LEU A 144 0.04 -16.33 2.96
C LEU A 144 -1.24 -16.05 3.76
N ALA A 145 -2.21 -15.36 3.16
CA ALA A 145 -3.50 -15.05 3.78
C ALA A 145 -4.38 -16.30 4.01
N ARG A 146 -4.17 -17.39 3.27
CA ARG A 146 -4.84 -18.67 3.52
C ARG A 146 -4.23 -19.40 4.70
N ALA A 147 -2.89 -19.42 4.81
CA ALA A 147 -2.18 -20.08 5.90
C ALA A 147 -2.45 -19.48 7.28
N LYS A 148 -2.76 -18.18 7.36
CA LYS A 148 -3.08 -17.48 8.62
C LYS A 148 -4.54 -17.61 9.06
N GLY A 149 -5.44 -18.02 8.17
CA GLY A 149 -6.89 -18.05 8.40
C GLY A 149 -7.47 -19.46 8.40
N GLY A 150 -6.64 -20.47 8.66
CA GLY A 150 -7.00 -21.87 8.86
C GLY A 150 -6.51 -22.36 10.20
#